data_AF-A0A939WV19-F1
#
_entry.id   AF-A0A939WV19-F1
#
_cell.length_a   1.000
_cell.length_b   1.000
_cell.length_c   1.000
_cell.angle_alpha   90.00
_cell.angle_beta   90.00
_cell.angle_gamma   90.00
#
_symmetry.space_group_name_H-M   'P 1'
#
loop_
_entity.id
_entity.type
_entity.pdbx_description
1 polymer ?
#
loop_
_entity_poly.entity_id
_entity_poly.type
_entity_poly.pdbx_seq_one_letter_code
_entity_poly.pdbx_strand_id
1 'polypeptide(L)'
;ILAKFGLTHEMIDDLPQNVMLRLLSSRTTPVLPIITENAAGQLIQSFARISLVRLADDTIDVCFAPKWVDEDLEEFSIDQQEQLKAGNVIVADMDGKGRCFVQFDEAINQVMAVPESIICQNISILKRNFNLSDADKAILEDGGIIEMEVNHLIISIGIDLNDETGIRMANGDIITWRQDAKADSLPQYNFGLFGCWIADEDNVLSYVAEEDYDEKLLSEQKRAQSMHAAEAQLRQLKI
;
A
#
# COMPACT_ATOMS: atom_id res chain seq x y z
N ILE A 1 16.51 8.18 14.47
CA ILE A 1 16.78 6.79 13.99
C ILE A 1 16.77 6.75 12.47
N LEU A 2 15.68 7.20 11.84
CA LEU A 2 15.51 7.21 10.38
C LEU A 2 16.56 8.06 9.61
N ALA A 3 17.09 9.12 10.21
CA ALA A 3 18.17 9.93 9.61
C ALA A 3 19.44 9.13 9.25
N LYS A 4 19.71 8.02 9.96
CA LYS A 4 20.82 7.11 9.62
C LYS A 4 20.63 6.41 8.27
N PHE A 5 19.39 6.40 7.77
CA PHE A 5 18.99 5.79 6.51
C PHE A 5 18.62 6.83 5.46
N GLY A 6 19.11 8.07 5.59
CA GLY A 6 18.87 9.15 4.62
C GLY A 6 17.50 9.83 4.74
N LEU A 7 16.69 9.51 5.74
CA LEU A 7 15.38 10.12 5.97
C LEU A 7 15.49 11.21 7.05
N THR A 8 15.55 12.48 6.63
CA THR A 8 15.71 13.63 7.55
C THR A 8 14.44 13.89 8.36
N HIS A 9 14.54 14.75 9.39
CA HIS A 9 13.36 15.16 10.17
C HIS A 9 12.33 15.88 9.28
N GLU A 10 12.79 16.77 8.40
CA GLU A 10 11.95 17.51 7.45
C GLU A 10 11.21 16.57 6.50
N MET A 11 11.92 15.58 5.95
CA MET A 11 11.32 14.55 5.10
C MET A 11 10.22 13.77 5.82
N ILE A 12 10.41 13.47 7.10
CA ILE A 12 9.41 12.75 7.90
C ILE A 12 8.22 13.67 8.22
N ASP A 13 8.45 14.92 8.62
CA ASP A 13 7.38 15.89 8.90
C ASP A 13 6.49 16.16 7.68
N ASP A 14 7.07 16.07 6.48
CA ASP A 14 6.37 16.29 5.22
C ASP A 14 5.62 15.07 4.70
N LEU A 15 5.74 13.90 5.35
CA LEU A 15 4.97 12.73 4.96
C LEU A 15 3.46 13.04 5.01
N PRO A 16 2.68 12.56 4.02
CA PRO A 16 1.23 12.66 4.04
C PRO A 16 0.65 12.11 5.35
N GLN A 17 -0.41 12.75 5.85
CA GLN A 17 -0.95 12.43 7.19
C GLN A 17 -1.31 10.95 7.35
N ASN A 18 -1.86 10.31 6.32
CA ASN A 18 -2.17 8.88 6.32
C ASN A 18 -0.90 8.01 6.45
N VAL A 19 0.21 8.38 5.82
CA VAL A 19 1.49 7.68 5.95
C VAL A 19 2.09 7.87 7.34
N MET A 20 2.03 9.10 7.86
CA MET A 20 2.47 9.40 9.22
C MET A 20 1.69 8.56 10.26
N LEU A 21 0.36 8.47 10.12
CA LEU A 21 -0.49 7.66 11.00
C LEU A 21 -0.15 6.16 10.93
N ARG A 22 0.19 5.64 9.74
CA ARG A 22 0.68 4.25 9.58
C ARG A 22 1.97 4.04 10.37
N LEU A 23 2.95 4.93 10.21
CA LEU A 23 4.23 4.83 10.90
C LEU A 23 4.07 4.85 12.43
N LEU A 24 3.22 5.76 12.94
CA LEU A 24 2.91 5.88 14.37
C LEU A 24 2.12 4.69 14.94
N SER A 25 1.44 3.92 14.08
CA SER A 25 0.70 2.70 14.44
C SER A 25 1.48 1.42 14.15
N SER A 26 2.80 1.51 13.97
CA SER A 26 3.68 0.37 13.64
C SER A 26 3.31 -0.35 12.33
N ARG A 27 2.55 0.30 11.46
CA ARG A 27 2.25 -0.18 10.11
C ARG A 27 3.33 0.30 9.14
N THR A 28 3.48 -0.43 8.05
CA THR A 28 4.45 -0.09 6.99
C THR A 28 4.05 1.17 6.25
N THR A 29 5.01 1.99 5.84
CA THR A 29 4.82 3.10 4.89
C THR A 29 4.63 2.57 3.46
N PRO A 30 4.28 3.44 2.48
CA PRO A 30 4.65 3.22 1.08
C PRO A 30 6.17 3.02 0.93
N VAL A 31 6.60 2.65 -0.27
CA VAL A 31 8.04 2.41 -0.53
C VAL A 31 8.77 3.76 -0.53
N LEU A 32 9.74 3.90 0.36
CA LEU A 32 10.55 5.11 0.52
C LEU A 32 11.97 4.88 0.00
N PRO A 33 12.64 5.94 -0.47
CA PRO A 33 14.07 5.89 -0.75
C PRO A 33 14.82 5.86 0.59
N ILE A 34 15.77 4.95 0.70
CA ILE A 34 16.67 4.85 1.85
C ILE A 34 18.10 4.88 1.37
N ILE A 35 19.00 5.43 2.19
CA ILE A 35 20.43 5.46 1.93
C ILE A 35 21.12 4.57 2.95
N THR A 36 21.95 3.66 2.48
CA THR A 36 22.78 2.79 3.32
C THR A 36 24.24 2.93 2.91
N GLU A 37 25.16 2.50 3.78
CA GLU A 37 26.59 2.53 3.50
C GLU A 37 27.11 1.09 3.34
N ASN A 38 27.83 0.81 2.25
CA ASN A 38 28.43 -0.50 2.04
C ASN A 38 29.74 -0.66 2.82
N ALA A 39 30.33 -1.87 2.78
CA ALA A 39 31.59 -2.16 3.46
C ALA A 39 32.79 -1.30 3.00
N ALA A 40 32.69 -0.66 1.82
CA ALA A 40 33.72 0.24 1.28
C ALA A 40 33.46 1.72 1.62
N GLY A 41 32.42 2.03 2.39
CA GLY A 41 32.05 3.38 2.78
C GLY A 41 31.27 4.17 1.71
N GLN A 42 30.77 3.49 0.68
CA GLN A 42 29.99 4.13 -0.38
C GLN A 42 28.52 4.15 -0.01
N LEU A 43 27.90 5.31 -0.22
CA LEU A 43 26.45 5.48 -0.07
C LEU A 43 25.71 4.78 -1.22
N ILE A 44 24.76 3.93 -0.86
CA ILE A 44 23.89 3.18 -1.77
C ILE A 44 22.46 3.63 -1.52
N GLN A 45 21.81 4.13 -2.57
CA GLN A 45 20.37 4.34 -2.54
C GLN A 45 19.64 3.00 -2.77
N SER A 46 18.64 2.72 -1.95
CA SER A 46 17.76 1.55 -2.03
C SER A 46 16.33 1.97 -1.73
N PHE A 47 15.38 1.03 -1.83
CA PHE A 47 13.96 1.31 -1.65
C PHE A 47 13.35 0.27 -0.72
N ALA A 48 12.56 0.72 0.26
CA ALA A 48 11.92 -0.17 1.22
C ALA A 48 10.65 0.46 1.81
N ARG A 49 9.68 -0.37 2.21
CA ARG A 49 8.69 0.07 3.20
C ARG A 49 9.32 0.05 4.58
N ILE A 50 9.01 1.05 5.41
CA ILE A 50 9.52 1.14 6.78
C ILE A 50 8.38 1.01 7.78
N SER A 51 8.67 0.42 8.94
CA SER A 51 7.75 0.44 10.10
C SER A 51 8.56 0.67 11.37
N LEU A 52 7.92 1.27 12.39
CA LEU A 52 8.53 1.43 13.71
C LEU A 52 8.18 0.24 14.59
N VAL A 53 9.19 -0.32 15.25
CA VAL A 53 9.05 -1.45 16.16
C VAL A 53 9.48 -1.04 17.57
N ARG A 54 8.74 -1.52 18.57
CA ARG A 54 9.11 -1.36 19.99
C ARG A 54 9.91 -2.58 20.43
N LEU A 55 11.13 -2.36 20.90
CA LEU A 55 12.02 -3.40 21.41
C LEU A 55 11.66 -3.78 22.86
N ALA A 56 12.26 -4.87 23.36
CA ALA A 56 11.99 -5.41 24.69
C ALA A 56 12.37 -4.46 25.84
N ASP A 57 13.26 -3.49 25.59
CA ASP A 57 13.69 -2.45 26.53
C ASP A 57 12.90 -1.14 26.37
N ASP A 58 11.75 -1.19 25.71
CA ASP A 58 10.86 -0.06 25.39
C ASP A 58 11.44 1.00 24.45
N THR A 59 12.64 0.78 23.90
CA THR A 59 13.18 1.63 22.84
C THR A 59 12.46 1.37 21.52
N ILE A 60 12.51 2.36 20.62
CA ILE A 60 11.95 2.25 19.28
C ILE A 60 13.11 2.00 18.31
N ASP A 61 12.90 1.10 17.35
CA ASP A 61 13.79 0.90 16.20
C ASP A 61 12.96 0.82 14.91
N VAL A 62 13.64 0.64 13.77
CA VAL A 62 13.01 0.56 12.45
C VAL A 62 13.17 -0.84 11.85
N CYS A 63 12.11 -1.34 11.23
CA CYS A 63 12.10 -2.55 10.43
C CYS A 63 11.85 -2.20 8.96
N PHE A 64 12.52 -2.92 8.05
CA PHE A 64 12.47 -2.70 6.60
C PHE A 64 11.89 -3.90 5.88
N ALA A 65 10.94 -3.65 4.98
CA ALA A 65 10.55 -4.59 3.93
C ALA A 65 11.17 -4.10 2.61
N PRO A 66 12.25 -4.75 2.12
CA PRO A 66 13.01 -4.26 0.97
C PRO A 66 12.24 -4.47 -0.34
N LYS A 67 12.42 -3.53 -1.28
CA LYS A 67 12.09 -3.74 -2.69
C LYS A 67 13.19 -4.58 -3.34
N TRP A 68 12.81 -5.72 -3.93
CA TRP A 68 13.76 -6.59 -4.62
C TRP A 68 14.04 -6.09 -6.04
N VAL A 69 15.25 -6.38 -6.52
CA VAL A 69 15.67 -6.03 -7.89
C VAL A 69 14.90 -6.87 -8.91
N ASP A 70 14.80 -8.17 -8.65
CA ASP A 70 14.10 -9.12 -9.50
C ASP A 70 12.70 -9.41 -8.95
N GLU A 71 11.76 -9.70 -9.85
CA GLU A 71 10.42 -10.14 -9.48
C GLU A 71 10.45 -11.61 -9.03
N ASP A 72 9.89 -11.89 -7.86
CA ASP A 72 9.79 -13.25 -7.31
C ASP A 72 8.67 -14.08 -7.98
N LEU A 73 8.72 -14.20 -9.31
CA LEU A 73 7.66 -14.78 -10.14
C LEU A 73 8.08 -16.01 -10.94
N GLU A 74 9.36 -16.40 -10.90
CA GLU A 74 9.93 -17.45 -11.75
C GLU A 74 9.29 -18.83 -11.54
N GLU A 75 8.77 -19.10 -10.34
CA GLU A 75 8.11 -20.37 -10.00
C GLU A 75 6.68 -20.50 -10.53
N PHE A 76 6.10 -19.41 -11.04
CA PHE A 76 4.72 -19.36 -11.54
C PHE A 76 4.66 -19.52 -13.05
N SER A 77 3.58 -20.12 -13.56
CA SER A 77 3.33 -20.20 -15.01
C SER A 77 3.11 -18.80 -15.60
N ILE A 78 3.30 -18.64 -16.92
CA ILE A 78 3.11 -17.33 -17.59
C ILE A 78 1.71 -16.75 -17.32
N ASP A 79 0.66 -17.57 -17.43
CA ASP A 79 -0.71 -17.14 -17.14
C ASP A 79 -0.88 -16.67 -15.68
N GLN A 80 -0.22 -17.34 -14.73
CA GLN A 80 -0.24 -16.94 -13.32
C GLN A 80 0.52 -15.64 -13.10
N GLN A 81 1.68 -15.47 -13.74
CA GLN A 81 2.45 -14.23 -13.68
C GLN A 81 1.65 -13.05 -14.24
N GLU A 82 0.97 -13.22 -15.37
CA GLU A 82 0.09 -12.18 -15.94
C GLU A 82 -1.05 -11.81 -14.99
N GLN A 83 -1.67 -12.80 -14.34
CA GLN A 83 -2.73 -12.54 -13.35
C GLN A 83 -2.21 -11.80 -12.12
N LEU A 84 -1.06 -12.22 -11.59
CA LEU A 84 -0.41 -11.62 -10.43
C LEU A 84 0.02 -10.18 -10.72
N LYS A 85 0.65 -9.92 -11.87
CA LYS A 85 1.03 -8.57 -12.32
C LYS A 85 -0.17 -7.68 -12.61
N ALA A 86 -1.31 -8.26 -13.00
CA ALA A 86 -2.56 -7.52 -13.11
C ALA A 86 -3.22 -7.22 -11.75
N GLY A 87 -2.57 -7.56 -10.63
CA GLY A 87 -3.04 -7.33 -9.27
C GLY A 87 -4.12 -8.30 -8.80
N ASN A 88 -4.30 -9.43 -9.48
CA ASN A 88 -5.25 -10.45 -9.04
C ASN A 88 -4.59 -11.37 -8.00
N VAL A 89 -5.42 -11.87 -7.08
CA VAL A 89 -5.03 -12.97 -6.20
C VAL A 89 -5.35 -14.28 -6.91
N ILE A 90 -4.41 -15.21 -6.88
CA ILE A 90 -4.60 -16.56 -7.45
C ILE A 90 -4.53 -17.62 -6.34
N VAL A 91 -5.01 -18.81 -6.64
CA VAL A 91 -4.79 -20.00 -5.81
C VAL A 91 -3.75 -20.89 -6.46
N ALA A 92 -2.67 -21.20 -5.73
CA ALA A 92 -1.58 -22.04 -6.23
C ALA A 92 -1.06 -22.99 -5.14
N ASP A 93 -0.52 -24.14 -5.57
CA ASP A 93 0.21 -25.05 -4.67
C ASP A 93 1.64 -24.55 -4.50
N MET A 94 1.99 -24.19 -3.27
CA MET A 94 3.31 -23.68 -2.90
C MET A 94 4.13 -24.77 -2.21
N ASP A 95 5.41 -24.89 -2.56
CA ASP A 95 6.29 -25.90 -1.97
C ASP A 95 6.37 -25.74 -0.43
N GLY A 96 6.23 -26.86 0.28
CA GLY A 96 6.19 -26.92 1.75
C GLY A 96 5.00 -26.23 2.44
N LYS A 97 4.15 -25.47 1.73
CA LYS A 97 2.99 -24.74 2.28
C LYS A 97 1.64 -25.29 1.80
N GLY A 98 1.63 -26.08 0.73
CA GLY A 98 0.42 -26.57 0.09
C GLY A 98 -0.36 -25.45 -0.60
N ARG A 99 -1.67 -25.63 -0.75
CA ARG A 99 -2.53 -24.68 -1.45
C ARG A 99 -2.62 -23.34 -0.71
N CYS A 100 -2.27 -22.27 -1.40
CA CYS A 100 -2.20 -20.91 -0.86
C CYS A 100 -2.96 -19.94 -1.76
N PHE A 101 -3.49 -18.88 -1.15
CA PHE A 101 -3.74 -17.64 -1.87
C PHE A 101 -2.42 -16.93 -2.08
N VAL A 102 -2.20 -16.45 -3.30
CA VAL A 102 -0.95 -15.83 -3.74
C VAL A 102 -1.25 -14.48 -4.36
N GLN A 103 -0.52 -13.46 -3.92
CA GLN A 103 -0.63 -12.08 -4.42
C GLN A 103 0.77 -11.53 -4.67
N PHE A 104 0.94 -10.82 -5.78
CA PHE A 104 2.19 -10.12 -6.07
C PHE A 104 2.09 -8.66 -5.60
N ASP A 105 3.14 -8.23 -4.92
CA ASP A 105 3.31 -6.86 -4.47
C ASP A 105 4.30 -6.15 -5.39
N GLU A 106 3.75 -5.43 -6.37
CA GLU A 106 4.50 -4.69 -7.39
C GLU A 106 5.39 -3.60 -6.78
N ALA A 107 5.02 -3.04 -5.62
CA ALA A 107 5.81 -1.98 -5.02
C ALA A 107 7.16 -2.49 -4.50
N ILE A 108 7.21 -3.73 -3.99
CA ILE A 108 8.43 -4.36 -3.45
C ILE A 108 8.94 -5.55 -4.26
N ASN A 109 8.31 -5.87 -5.39
CA ASN A 109 8.62 -7.00 -6.27
C ASN A 109 8.60 -8.37 -5.55
N GLN A 110 7.68 -8.57 -4.61
CA GLN A 110 7.59 -9.82 -3.83
C GLN A 110 6.26 -10.53 -4.01
N VAL A 111 6.29 -11.86 -3.92
CA VAL A 111 5.08 -12.67 -3.81
C VAL A 111 4.74 -12.94 -2.34
N MET A 112 3.51 -12.60 -1.96
CA MET A 112 2.89 -12.99 -0.71
C MET A 112 2.10 -14.28 -0.91
N ALA A 113 2.26 -15.23 0.00
CA ALA A 113 1.51 -16.48 -0.01
C ALA A 113 0.99 -16.81 1.40
N VAL A 114 -0.33 -16.97 1.51
CA VAL A 114 -1.00 -17.35 2.76
C VAL A 114 -1.77 -18.65 2.52
N PRO A 115 -1.66 -19.66 3.42
CA PRO A 115 -2.41 -20.90 3.29
C PRO A 115 -3.91 -20.67 3.07
N GLU A 116 -4.48 -21.34 2.07
CA GLU A 116 -5.89 -21.18 1.66
C GLU A 116 -6.82 -21.28 2.87
N SER A 117 -6.60 -22.29 3.72
CA SER A 117 -7.41 -22.54 4.92
C SER A 117 -7.53 -21.36 5.90
N ILE A 118 -6.50 -20.51 6.00
CA ILE A 118 -6.53 -19.35 6.91
C ILE A 118 -7.48 -18.29 6.37
N ILE A 119 -7.37 -17.96 5.08
CA ILE A 119 -8.25 -16.95 4.47
C ILE A 119 -9.67 -17.48 4.31
N CYS A 120 -9.86 -18.76 3.97
CA CYS A 120 -11.19 -19.38 3.91
C CYS A 120 -11.94 -19.36 5.26
N GLN A 121 -11.20 -19.41 6.37
CA GLN A 121 -11.79 -19.21 7.70
C GLN A 121 -12.30 -17.78 7.87
N ASN A 122 -11.55 -16.77 7.42
CA ASN A 122 -11.96 -15.36 7.45
C ASN A 122 -13.16 -15.10 6.51
N ILE A 123 -13.16 -15.66 5.30
CA ILE A 123 -14.31 -15.63 4.38
C ILE A 123 -15.56 -16.25 5.05
N SER A 124 -15.38 -17.34 5.80
CA SER A 124 -16.49 -17.99 6.53
C SER A 124 -17.03 -17.16 7.69
N ILE A 125 -16.24 -16.24 8.27
CA ILE A 125 -16.72 -15.24 9.22
C ILE A 125 -17.52 -14.15 8.48
N LEU A 126 -16.98 -13.63 7.37
CA LEU A 126 -17.67 -12.64 6.53
C LEU A 126 -19.02 -13.14 6.03
N LYS A 127 -19.07 -14.39 5.55
CA LYS A 127 -20.31 -15.06 5.14
C LYS A 127 -21.40 -14.96 6.20
N ARG A 128 -21.07 -15.22 7.47
CA ARG A 128 -22.03 -15.20 8.58
C ARG A 128 -22.42 -13.78 8.99
N ASN A 129 -21.50 -12.83 8.91
CA ASN A 129 -21.76 -11.45 9.33
C ASN A 129 -22.55 -10.66 8.27
N PHE A 130 -22.35 -10.97 6.99
CA PHE A 130 -22.96 -10.26 5.86
C PHE A 130 -23.99 -11.11 5.09
N ASN A 131 -24.31 -12.32 5.58
CA ASN A 131 -25.26 -13.26 4.96
C ASN A 131 -24.94 -13.58 3.49
N LEU A 132 -23.66 -13.79 3.17
CA LEU A 132 -23.22 -14.12 1.81
C LEU A 132 -23.77 -15.48 1.37
N SER A 133 -24.07 -15.62 0.08
CA SER A 133 -24.47 -16.90 -0.48
C SER A 133 -23.30 -17.89 -0.56
N ASP A 134 -23.59 -19.17 -0.79
CA ASP A 134 -22.54 -20.15 -1.10
C ASP A 134 -21.81 -19.84 -2.41
N ALA A 135 -22.49 -19.20 -3.37
CA ALA A 135 -21.87 -18.76 -4.62
C ALA A 135 -20.87 -17.63 -4.38
N ASP A 136 -21.24 -16.62 -3.57
CA ASP A 136 -20.34 -15.50 -3.22
C ASP A 136 -19.09 -16.02 -2.49
N LYS A 137 -19.29 -16.94 -1.55
CA LYS A 137 -18.19 -17.61 -0.86
C LYS A 137 -17.27 -18.34 -1.85
N ALA A 138 -17.83 -19.10 -2.79
CA ALA A 138 -17.03 -19.82 -3.78
C ALA A 138 -16.23 -18.87 -4.70
N ILE A 139 -16.80 -17.72 -5.09
CA ILE A 139 -16.09 -16.70 -5.87
C ILE A 139 -14.88 -16.18 -5.07
N LEU A 140 -15.06 -15.86 -3.79
CA LEU A 140 -13.97 -15.39 -2.93
C LEU A 140 -12.91 -16.47 -2.73
N GLU A 141 -13.31 -17.73 -2.51
CA GLU A 141 -12.39 -18.86 -2.33
C GLU A 141 -11.59 -19.20 -3.60
N ASP A 142 -12.01 -18.69 -4.78
CA ASP A 142 -11.27 -18.77 -6.04
C ASP A 142 -10.38 -17.53 -6.30
N GLY A 143 -10.30 -16.59 -5.36
CA GLY A 143 -9.55 -15.33 -5.51
C GLY A 143 -10.33 -14.22 -6.22
N GLY A 144 -11.62 -14.45 -6.51
CA GLY A 144 -12.51 -13.47 -7.12
C GLY A 144 -12.93 -12.34 -6.18
N ILE A 145 -13.62 -11.36 -6.74
CA ILE A 145 -14.18 -10.20 -6.03
C ILE A 145 -15.69 -10.25 -6.19
N ILE A 146 -16.42 -10.01 -5.11
CA ILE A 146 -17.89 -9.92 -5.11
C ILE A 146 -18.32 -8.48 -4.87
N GLU A 147 -19.50 -8.12 -5.41
CA GLU A 147 -20.17 -6.85 -5.14
C GLU A 147 -21.46 -7.10 -4.36
N MET A 148 -21.78 -6.19 -3.43
CA MET A 148 -23.05 -6.22 -2.69
C MET A 148 -23.57 -4.82 -2.43
N GLU A 149 -24.89 -4.70 -2.28
CA GLU A 149 -25.52 -3.47 -1.84
C GLU A 149 -25.77 -3.51 -0.32
N VAL A 150 -25.19 -2.57 0.41
CA VAL A 150 -25.42 -2.37 1.86
C VAL A 150 -25.84 -0.93 2.08
N ASN A 151 -27.04 -0.71 2.62
CA ASN A 151 -27.58 0.64 2.87
C ASN A 151 -27.54 1.58 1.63
N HIS A 152 -27.88 1.06 0.45
CA HIS A 152 -27.82 1.79 -0.84
C HIS A 152 -26.41 2.19 -1.31
N LEU A 153 -25.37 1.64 -0.69
CA LEU A 153 -24.00 1.75 -1.15
C LEU A 153 -23.57 0.43 -1.78
N ILE A 154 -22.90 0.50 -2.92
CA ILE A 154 -22.21 -0.66 -3.49
C ILE A 154 -20.91 -0.84 -2.69
N ILE A 155 -20.66 -2.06 -2.26
CA ILE A 155 -19.44 -2.47 -1.56
C ILE A 155 -18.87 -3.66 -2.31
N SER A 156 -17.58 -3.59 -2.61
CA SER A 156 -16.81 -4.70 -3.19
C SER A 156 -15.97 -5.38 -2.13
N ILE A 157 -15.93 -6.70 -2.15
CA ILE A 157 -15.16 -7.53 -1.22
C ILE A 157 -14.27 -8.48 -2.02
N GLY A 158 -12.97 -8.51 -1.72
CA GLY A 158 -12.02 -9.42 -2.34
C GLY A 158 -10.86 -9.73 -1.41
N ILE A 159 -10.05 -10.74 -1.76
CA ILE A 159 -8.83 -11.06 -1.02
C ILE A 159 -7.78 -9.98 -1.32
N ASP A 160 -7.11 -9.52 -0.27
CA ASP A 160 -5.96 -8.63 -0.34
C ASP A 160 -5.03 -8.93 0.83
N LEU A 161 -3.90 -9.58 0.56
CA LEU A 161 -2.94 -10.04 1.57
C LEU A 161 -2.16 -8.90 2.22
N ASN A 162 -2.30 -7.66 1.72
CA ASN A 162 -1.83 -6.46 2.41
C ASN A 162 -2.78 -6.02 3.54
N ASP A 163 -4.03 -6.47 3.51
CA ASP A 163 -4.99 -6.23 4.59
C ASP A 163 -4.64 -7.11 5.81
N GLU A 164 -4.88 -6.59 7.01
CA GLU A 164 -4.61 -7.29 8.27
C GLU A 164 -5.32 -8.66 8.36
N THR A 165 -6.50 -8.77 7.75
CA THR A 165 -7.29 -10.01 7.71
C THR A 165 -7.08 -10.82 6.43
N GLY A 166 -6.32 -10.29 5.48
CA GLY A 166 -6.20 -10.82 4.12
C GLY A 166 -7.45 -10.61 3.26
N ILE A 167 -8.44 -9.84 3.73
CA ILE A 167 -9.68 -9.57 2.98
C ILE A 167 -10.00 -8.08 3.06
N ARG A 168 -10.16 -7.45 1.91
CA ARG A 168 -10.44 -6.02 1.80
C ARG A 168 -11.87 -5.77 1.34
N MET A 169 -12.55 -4.91 2.08
CA MET A 169 -13.86 -4.35 1.73
C MET A 169 -13.69 -2.89 1.33
N ALA A 170 -14.16 -2.51 0.14
CA ALA A 170 -14.09 -1.13 -0.36
C ALA A 170 -15.45 -0.65 -0.85
N ASN A 171 -15.71 0.66 -0.74
CA ASN A 171 -16.91 1.26 -1.32
C ASN A 171 -16.76 1.35 -2.84
N GLY A 172 -17.85 1.13 -3.57
CA GLY A 172 -17.87 1.15 -5.03
C GLY A 172 -17.85 -0.24 -5.65
N ASP A 173 -17.92 -0.26 -6.98
CA ASP A 173 -17.89 -1.46 -7.82
C ASP A 173 -16.47 -2.08 -7.90
N ILE A 174 -16.32 -3.21 -8.57
CA ILE A 174 -15.05 -3.93 -8.75
C ILE A 174 -14.01 -3.05 -9.45
N ILE A 175 -14.44 -2.17 -10.36
CA ILE A 175 -13.54 -1.24 -11.05
C ILE A 175 -12.93 -0.29 -10.02
N THR A 176 -13.79 0.29 -9.17
CA THR A 176 -13.38 1.16 -8.07
C THR A 176 -12.53 0.39 -7.07
N TRP A 177 -12.88 -0.85 -6.70
CA TRP A 177 -12.10 -1.69 -5.78
C TRP A 177 -10.67 -1.94 -6.28
N ARG A 178 -10.51 -2.21 -7.59
CA ARG A 178 -9.20 -2.42 -8.22
C ARG A 178 -8.41 -1.13 -8.27
N GLN A 179 -9.05 -0.01 -8.57
CA GLN A 179 -8.43 1.32 -8.51
C GLN A 179 -8.07 1.69 -7.06
N ASP A 180 -8.90 1.34 -6.09
CA ASP A 180 -8.68 1.57 -4.66
C ASP A 180 -7.57 0.71 -4.08
N ALA A 181 -7.33 -0.48 -4.66
CA ALA A 181 -6.15 -1.30 -4.34
C ALA A 181 -4.89 -0.52 -4.66
N LYS A 182 -4.97 0.26 -5.75
CA LYS A 182 -3.98 1.25 -6.11
C LYS A 182 -4.17 2.57 -5.36
N ALA A 183 -5.33 2.92 -4.77
CA ALA A 183 -5.63 4.24 -4.15
C ALA A 183 -5.30 4.38 -2.65
N ASP A 184 -4.64 3.37 -2.05
CA ASP A 184 -3.59 3.67 -1.07
C ASP A 184 -2.43 4.48 -1.73
N SER A 185 -2.48 4.67 -3.06
CA SER A 185 -1.68 5.66 -3.80
C SER A 185 -1.97 7.05 -3.29
N LEU A 186 -0.89 7.68 -2.89
CA LEU A 186 -0.88 9.07 -2.57
C LEU A 186 -1.20 9.88 -3.83
N PRO A 187 -1.79 11.08 -3.70
CA PRO A 187 -1.74 12.06 -4.76
C PRO A 187 -0.32 12.12 -5.33
N GLN A 188 -0.18 12.30 -6.65
CA GLN A 188 1.14 12.35 -7.27
C GLN A 188 2.06 13.37 -6.57
N TYR A 189 1.52 14.51 -6.16
CA TYR A 189 2.27 15.55 -5.45
C TYR A 189 1.70 15.75 -4.04
N ASN A 190 2.55 15.53 -3.04
CA ASN A 190 2.22 15.71 -1.63
C ASN A 190 3.12 16.77 -1.03
N PHE A 191 2.66 18.02 -1.07
CA PHE A 191 3.41 19.16 -0.55
C PHE A 191 3.33 19.22 0.98
N GLY A 192 4.51 19.21 1.62
CA GLY A 192 4.70 19.46 3.04
C GLY A 192 5.17 20.89 3.31
N LEU A 193 5.78 21.09 4.48
CA LEU A 193 6.33 22.37 4.93
C LEU A 193 7.73 22.64 4.37
N PHE A 194 8.53 21.59 4.13
CA PHE A 194 9.94 21.71 3.75
C PHE A 194 10.24 21.18 2.33
N GLY A 195 9.26 20.56 1.68
CA GLY A 195 9.43 19.87 0.43
C GLY A 195 8.18 19.12 -0.01
N CYS A 196 8.33 18.27 -1.02
CA CYS A 196 7.24 17.55 -1.64
C CYS A 196 7.62 16.08 -1.82
N TRP A 197 6.74 15.20 -1.34
CA TRP A 197 6.79 13.78 -1.66
C TRP A 197 6.03 13.53 -2.96
N ILE A 198 6.74 13.01 -3.96
CA ILE A 198 6.19 12.67 -5.26
C ILE A 198 5.99 11.16 -5.33
N ALA A 199 4.74 10.74 -5.53
CA ALA A 199 4.38 9.34 -5.76
C ALA A 199 4.36 9.04 -7.26
N ASP A 200 4.97 7.92 -7.65
CA ASP A 200 4.83 7.36 -9.00
C ASP A 200 3.61 6.44 -9.12
N GLU A 201 3.48 5.75 -10.25
CA GLU A 201 2.35 4.86 -10.54
C GLU A 201 2.30 3.63 -9.61
N ASP A 202 3.44 3.24 -9.04
CA ASP A 202 3.60 2.11 -8.11
C ASP A 202 3.53 2.57 -6.64
N ASN A 203 3.21 3.84 -6.40
CA ASN A 203 3.23 4.48 -5.08
C ASN A 203 4.60 4.43 -4.40
N VAL A 204 5.67 4.35 -5.20
CA VAL A 204 7.04 4.55 -4.73
C VAL A 204 7.28 6.05 -4.62
N LEU A 205 7.76 6.46 -3.46
CA LEU A 205 7.94 7.85 -3.12
C LEU A 205 9.35 8.33 -3.48
N SER A 206 9.43 9.59 -3.92
CA SER A 206 10.65 10.37 -4.04
C SER A 206 10.44 11.74 -3.38
N TYR A 207 11.50 12.36 -2.87
CA TYR A 207 11.42 13.63 -2.17
C TYR A 207 12.17 14.72 -2.91
N VAL A 208 11.57 15.90 -3.01
CA VAL A 208 12.22 17.12 -3.50
C VAL A 208 12.09 18.17 -2.41
N ALA A 209 13.22 18.72 -1.94
CA ALA A 209 13.22 19.83 -0.99
C ALA A 209 12.66 21.10 -1.66
N GLU A 210 12.06 21.99 -0.88
CA GLU A 210 11.47 23.22 -1.42
C GLU A 210 12.50 24.08 -2.17
N GLU A 211 13.75 24.14 -1.70
CA GLU A 211 14.84 24.86 -2.38
C GLU A 211 15.17 24.32 -3.78
N ASP A 212 14.80 23.06 -4.07
CA ASP A 212 15.12 22.35 -5.30
C ASP A 212 13.91 22.25 -6.26
N TYR A 213 12.81 22.95 -5.98
CA TYR A 213 11.63 22.93 -6.85
C TYR A 213 11.90 23.51 -8.23
N ASP A 214 11.48 22.77 -9.26
CA ASP A 214 11.42 23.24 -10.63
C ASP A 214 10.13 24.05 -10.90
N GLU A 215 10.03 24.63 -12.10
CA GLU A 215 8.86 25.43 -12.50
C GLU A 215 7.55 24.62 -12.45
N LYS A 216 7.64 23.30 -12.70
CA LYS A 216 6.48 22.41 -12.68
C LYS A 216 5.97 22.23 -11.25
N LEU A 217 6.84 21.88 -10.31
CA LEU A 217 6.50 21.73 -8.89
C LEU A 217 5.97 23.03 -8.30
N LEU A 218 6.57 24.17 -8.63
CA LEU A 218 6.06 25.48 -8.19
C LEU A 218 4.65 25.77 -8.71
N SER A 219 4.34 25.39 -9.96
CA SER A 219 3.00 25.53 -10.52
C SER A 219 2.00 24.60 -9.83
N GLU A 220 2.38 23.34 -9.59
CA GLU A 220 1.54 22.37 -8.89
C GLU A 220 1.29 22.77 -7.42
N GLN A 221 2.29 23.32 -6.74
CA GLN A 221 2.14 23.82 -5.37
C GLN A 221 1.10 24.96 -5.29
N LYS A 222 1.20 25.94 -6.21
CA LYS A 222 0.22 27.04 -6.31
C LYS A 222 -1.19 26.51 -6.59
N ARG A 223 -1.31 25.50 -7.45
CA ARG A 223 -2.58 24.85 -7.76
C ARG A 223 -3.16 24.17 -6.51
N ALA A 224 -2.35 23.38 -5.80
CA ALA A 224 -2.76 22.70 -4.57
C ALA A 224 -3.21 23.69 -3.48
N GLN A 225 -2.44 24.75 -3.24
CA GLN A 225 -2.79 25.81 -2.28
C GLN A 225 -4.13 26.48 -2.64
N SER A 226 -4.36 26.76 -3.92
CA SER A 226 -5.60 27.36 -4.40
C SER A 226 -6.80 26.43 -4.19
N MET A 227 -6.64 25.13 -4.45
CA MET A 227 -7.69 24.13 -4.19
C MET A 227 -8.00 24.02 -2.69
N HIS A 228 -6.98 23.90 -1.84
CA HIS A 228 -7.18 23.83 -0.38
C HIS A 228 -7.87 25.07 0.17
N ALA A 229 -7.55 26.27 -0.34
CA ALA A 229 -8.23 27.50 0.03
C ALA A 229 -9.72 27.46 -0.35
N ALA A 230 -10.04 26.97 -1.56
CA ALA A 230 -11.42 26.83 -2.02
C ALA A 230 -12.21 25.78 -1.21
N GLU A 231 -11.60 24.63 -0.90
CA GLU A 231 -12.22 23.59 -0.07
C GLU A 231 -12.51 24.08 1.36
N ALA A 232 -11.55 24.81 1.95
CA ALA A 232 -11.73 25.39 3.27
C ALA A 232 -12.91 26.38 3.31
N GLN A 233 -13.07 27.20 2.26
CA GLN A 233 -14.22 28.10 2.12
C GLN A 233 -15.55 27.33 1.98
N LEU A 234 -15.58 26.26 1.18
CA LEU A 234 -16.78 25.43 1.01
C LEU A 234 -17.19 24.71 2.31
N ARG A 235 -16.23 24.26 3.12
CA ARG A 235 -16.52 23.66 4.44
C ARG A 235 -17.16 24.65 5.40
N GLN A 236 -16.85 25.95 5.31
CA GLN A 236 -17.49 26.98 6.13
C GLN A 236 -18.94 27.29 5.71
N LEU A 237 -19.32 26.93 4.48
CA LEU A 237 -20.67 27.17 3.94
C LEU A 237 -21.64 26.00 4.17
N LYS A 238 -21.13 24.80 4.48
CA LYS A 238 -21.95 23.65 4.86
C LYS A 238 -22.20 23.69 6.37
N ILE A 239 -23.33 24.30 6.75
CA ILE A 239 -23.97 24.14 8.07
C ILE A 239 -24.72 22.81 8.08
#